data_AF-A0A353DLR0-F1
#
_entry.id   AF-A0A353DLR0-F1
#
_cell.length_a   1.000
_cell.length_b   1.000
_cell.length_c   1.000
_cell.angle_alpha   90.00
_cell.angle_beta   90.00
_cell.angle_gamma   90.00
#
_symmetry.space_group_name_H-M   'P 1'
#
loop_
_entity.id
_entity.type
_entity.pdbx_description
1 polymer ?
#
loop_
_entity_poly.entity_id
_entity_poly.type
_entity_poly.pdbx_seq_one_letter_code
_entity_poly.pdbx_strand_id
1 'polypeptide(L)'
;TTCKAGNSIVTSYVENILVERNEGYRNLASQQKNGNIQDGAMLDSDLQSKRVLFQYNYSHDNSFGLFLNCNSTSKTTSDEVILRYNVSVNDLGKKGVIYMNYHIGNMECYNNTIVSTSVSSPILLEINNDRKMNFYNNLIYCTSENPSLKLGNQTNFFAECNVVYSEKEIAHIEELENFDSFNPKPKTICGDSLVERIGMDKAKEFVLMKESKLFDPANCISIDSKPTDFLGNEYRESIGAANRL
;
A
#
# COMPACT_ATOMS: atom_id res chain seq x y z
N THR A 1 12.46 16.57 7.25
CA THR A 1 11.38 17.55 7.51
C THR A 1 10.18 16.78 8.05
N THR A 2 9.36 17.35 8.95
CA THR A 2 8.20 16.64 9.52
C THR A 2 6.93 17.20 8.91
N CYS A 3 6.24 16.40 8.10
CA CYS A 3 4.88 16.75 7.65
C CYS A 3 3.93 16.60 8.85
N LYS A 4 3.10 17.62 9.07
CA LYS A 4 2.20 17.66 10.22
C LYS A 4 0.74 17.56 9.83
N ALA A 5 0.35 17.69 8.58
CA ALA A 5 -1.04 17.58 8.13
C ALA A 5 -1.09 17.47 6.61
N GLY A 6 -2.17 16.91 6.08
CA GLY A 6 -2.33 16.65 4.66
C GLY A 6 -1.49 15.45 4.22
N ASN A 7 -1.54 15.10 2.94
CA ASN A 7 -0.73 14.02 2.37
C ASN A 7 0.60 14.56 1.86
N SER A 8 1.64 13.73 1.81
CA SER A 8 3.01 14.19 1.54
C SER A 8 3.25 14.54 0.06
N ILE A 9 2.71 13.74 -0.85
CA ILE A 9 2.76 13.93 -2.30
C ILE A 9 1.33 13.77 -2.82
N VAL A 10 0.81 14.84 -3.42
CA VAL A 10 -0.59 14.95 -3.80
C VAL A 10 -0.70 15.39 -5.24
N THR A 11 -1.58 14.74 -6.00
CA THR A 11 -2.05 15.20 -7.31
C THR A 11 -3.45 15.77 -7.18
N SER A 12 -3.76 16.87 -7.86
CA SER A 12 -5.10 17.48 -7.83
C SER A 12 -5.39 18.19 -9.14
N TYR A 13 -6.54 17.88 -9.78
CA TYR A 13 -6.97 18.40 -11.08
C TYR A 13 -5.94 18.23 -12.20
N VAL A 14 -5.30 17.06 -12.24
CA VAL A 14 -4.26 16.72 -13.21
C VAL A 14 -4.59 15.43 -13.96
N GLU A 15 -3.93 15.24 -15.10
CA GLU A 15 -4.17 14.09 -15.97
C GLU A 15 -2.84 13.55 -16.52
N ASN A 16 -2.71 12.22 -16.62
CA ASN A 16 -1.50 11.52 -17.09
C ASN A 16 -0.25 11.81 -16.23
N ILE A 17 -0.36 11.58 -14.93
CA ILE A 17 0.73 11.85 -13.99
C ILE A 17 1.44 10.55 -13.59
N LEU A 18 2.77 10.62 -13.58
CA LEU A 18 3.65 9.59 -13.04
C LEU A 18 4.34 10.11 -11.78
N VAL A 19 4.14 9.42 -10.67
CA VAL A 19 4.83 9.64 -9.40
C VAL A 19 5.64 8.39 -9.10
N GLU A 20 6.96 8.49 -9.30
CA GLU A 20 7.85 7.35 -9.07
C GLU A 20 9.12 7.68 -8.30
N ARG A 21 9.64 6.66 -7.59
CA ARG A 21 10.96 6.68 -6.93
C ARG A 21 11.09 7.78 -5.88
N ASN A 22 9.99 8.09 -5.20
CA ASN A 22 9.97 9.03 -4.09
C ASN A 22 10.04 8.29 -2.75
N GLU A 23 10.57 8.98 -1.75
CA GLU A 23 10.50 8.57 -0.35
C GLU A 23 9.65 9.59 0.41
N GLY A 24 8.71 9.11 1.24
CA GLY A 24 7.85 9.97 2.05
C GLY A 24 7.60 9.36 3.41
N TYR A 25 7.98 10.08 4.47
CA TYR A 25 8.00 9.51 5.80
C TYR A 25 7.63 10.49 6.91
N ARG A 26 7.22 9.91 8.04
CA ARG A 26 6.93 10.62 9.29
C ARG A 26 5.95 11.79 9.12
N ASN A 27 4.94 11.59 8.30
CA ASN A 27 3.75 12.44 8.35
C ASN A 27 2.98 12.18 9.65
N LEU A 28 2.81 13.18 10.50
CA LEU A 28 2.25 12.96 11.86
C LEU A 28 0.72 13.00 11.91
N ALA A 29 0.05 13.56 10.90
CA ALA A 29 -1.39 13.86 10.91
C ALA A 29 -1.85 14.64 12.16
N SER A 30 -1.86 15.97 12.07
CA SER A 30 -2.22 16.84 13.20
C SER A 30 -3.71 16.70 13.51
N GLN A 31 -4.00 16.69 14.80
CA GLN A 31 -5.36 16.74 15.29
C GLN A 31 -5.93 18.15 15.17
N GLN A 32 -7.14 18.27 14.64
CA GLN A 32 -7.93 19.50 14.61
C GLN A 32 -8.56 19.78 15.98
N LYS A 33 -9.02 21.02 16.19
CA LYS A 33 -9.65 21.45 17.45
C LYS A 33 -10.91 20.65 17.81
N ASN A 34 -11.64 20.12 16.82
CA ASN A 34 -12.83 19.29 17.01
C ASN A 34 -12.49 17.81 17.31
N GLY A 35 -11.21 17.47 17.42
CA GLY A 35 -10.74 16.11 17.70
C GLY A 35 -10.47 15.27 16.46
N ASN A 36 -10.85 15.72 15.25
CA ASN A 36 -10.61 14.98 14.02
C ASN A 36 -9.11 14.98 13.66
N ILE A 37 -8.60 13.84 13.20
CA ILE A 37 -7.24 13.73 12.69
C ILE A 37 -7.25 14.14 11.22
N GLN A 38 -6.33 15.03 10.82
CA GLN A 38 -6.15 15.40 9.41
C GLN A 38 -5.52 14.25 8.62
N ASP A 39 -5.50 14.37 7.29
CA ASP A 39 -4.83 13.36 6.48
C ASP A 39 -3.34 13.29 6.80
N GLY A 40 -2.77 12.11 6.53
CA GLY A 40 -1.42 11.76 6.93
C GLY A 40 -0.81 10.61 6.16
N ALA A 41 -1.23 10.40 4.91
CA ALA A 41 -0.63 9.43 4.02
C ALA A 41 0.60 10.02 3.30
N MET A 42 1.38 9.15 2.65
CA MET A 42 2.43 9.57 1.73
C MET A 42 1.81 10.04 0.42
N LEU A 43 1.04 9.18 -0.25
CA LEU A 43 0.54 9.40 -1.60
C LEU A 43 -0.97 9.65 -1.59
N ASP A 44 -1.42 10.59 -2.42
CA ASP A 44 -2.84 10.85 -2.60
C ASP A 44 -3.19 11.28 -4.03
N SER A 45 -4.17 10.59 -4.60
CA SER A 45 -4.81 10.99 -5.85
C SER A 45 -6.05 11.82 -5.56
N ASP A 46 -5.82 13.07 -5.17
CA ASP A 46 -6.87 13.99 -4.78
C ASP A 46 -7.62 14.57 -5.99
N LEU A 47 -8.84 15.04 -5.77
CA LEU A 47 -9.71 15.82 -6.67
C LEU A 47 -9.48 15.67 -8.19
N GLN A 48 -10.30 14.84 -8.86
CA GLN A 48 -10.36 14.72 -10.33
C GLN A 48 -9.00 14.44 -10.99
N SER A 49 -8.13 13.73 -10.30
CA SER A 49 -6.85 13.29 -10.86
C SER A 49 -7.05 12.03 -11.68
N LYS A 50 -6.76 12.13 -12.99
CA LYS A 50 -7.06 11.09 -13.98
C LYS A 50 -5.79 10.41 -14.49
N ARG A 51 -5.80 9.08 -14.56
CA ARG A 51 -4.68 8.28 -15.07
C ARG A 51 -3.38 8.62 -14.33
N VAL A 52 -3.44 8.47 -13.01
CA VAL A 52 -2.27 8.65 -12.13
C VAL A 52 -1.63 7.31 -11.85
N LEU A 53 -0.33 7.23 -12.08
CA LEU A 53 0.49 6.05 -11.81
C LEU A 53 1.45 6.35 -10.66
N PHE A 54 1.24 5.69 -9.53
CA PHE A 54 2.16 5.67 -8.40
C PHE A 54 2.96 4.37 -8.44
N GLN A 55 4.27 4.47 -8.70
CA GLN A 55 5.13 3.29 -8.75
C GLN A 55 6.50 3.48 -8.11
N TYR A 56 7.05 2.42 -7.52
CA TYR A 56 8.40 2.43 -6.98
C TYR A 56 8.65 3.45 -5.87
N ASN A 57 7.61 3.87 -5.15
CA ASN A 57 7.72 4.80 -4.03
C ASN A 57 7.92 4.04 -2.71
N TYR A 58 8.55 4.70 -1.74
CA TYR A 58 8.84 4.17 -0.41
C TYR A 58 8.20 5.04 0.68
N SER A 59 7.25 4.47 1.42
CA SER A 59 6.62 5.11 2.59
C SER A 59 7.08 4.48 3.90
N HIS A 60 7.31 5.30 4.93
CA HIS A 60 7.55 4.77 6.27
C HIS A 60 7.18 5.74 7.41
N ASP A 61 6.77 5.18 8.55
CA ASP A 61 6.46 5.92 9.77
C ASP A 61 5.37 7.03 9.62
N ASN A 62 4.56 7.00 8.55
CA ASN A 62 3.46 7.95 8.35
C ASN A 62 2.26 7.56 9.22
N SER A 63 1.49 8.56 9.66
CA SER A 63 0.36 8.37 10.58
C SER A 63 -0.77 7.55 9.96
N PHE A 64 -1.02 7.71 8.65
CA PHE A 64 -1.91 6.81 7.90
C PHE A 64 -1.05 5.74 7.24
N GLY A 65 -0.61 5.95 6.00
CA GLY A 65 0.44 5.12 5.42
C GLY A 65 0.72 5.45 3.98
N LEU A 66 0.95 4.43 3.16
CA LEU A 66 1.34 4.57 1.77
C LEU A 66 0.39 5.44 0.96
N PHE A 67 -0.92 5.13 0.98
CA PHE A 67 -1.85 5.69 0.00
C PHE A 67 -3.21 6.03 0.59
N LEU A 68 -3.73 7.19 0.21
CA LEU A 68 -5.11 7.62 0.41
C LEU A 68 -5.74 7.93 -0.94
N ASN A 69 -6.96 7.42 -1.15
CA ASN A 69 -7.81 7.85 -2.26
C ASN A 69 -8.76 8.98 -1.82
N CYS A 70 -8.37 10.23 -2.07
CA CYS A 70 -9.19 11.43 -1.83
C CYS A 70 -9.95 11.95 -3.07
N ASN A 71 -10.20 11.10 -4.06
CA ASN A 71 -10.50 11.57 -5.42
C ASN A 71 -11.85 12.30 -5.62
N SER A 72 -12.99 11.60 -5.54
CA SER A 72 -14.29 12.20 -5.86
C SER A 72 -15.42 11.77 -4.95
N THR A 73 -16.28 12.71 -4.58
CA THR A 73 -17.57 12.41 -3.95
C THR A 73 -18.57 11.85 -4.95
N SER A 74 -18.33 12.00 -6.25
CA SER A 74 -19.22 11.50 -7.31
C SER A 74 -19.01 10.01 -7.57
N LYS A 75 -20.11 9.24 -7.55
CA LYS A 75 -20.13 7.82 -7.94
C LYS A 75 -19.82 7.56 -9.42
N THR A 76 -19.95 8.58 -10.26
CA THR A 76 -19.80 8.46 -11.73
C THR A 76 -18.46 9.00 -12.23
N THR A 77 -17.46 9.13 -11.35
CA THR A 77 -16.15 9.60 -11.77
C THR A 77 -15.47 8.60 -12.73
N SER A 78 -14.69 9.14 -13.67
CA SER A 78 -13.88 8.37 -14.62
C SER A 78 -12.40 8.39 -14.24
N ASP A 79 -12.09 8.72 -12.98
CA ASP A 79 -10.70 8.78 -12.52
C ASP A 79 -10.12 7.37 -12.40
N GLU A 80 -8.87 7.22 -12.85
CA GLU A 80 -8.15 5.96 -12.93
C GLU A 80 -6.82 6.10 -12.22
N VAL A 81 -6.56 5.23 -11.24
CA VAL A 81 -5.31 5.22 -10.48
C VAL A 81 -4.71 3.82 -10.50
N ILE A 82 -3.39 3.77 -10.68
CA ILE A 82 -2.60 2.55 -10.52
C ILE A 82 -1.60 2.80 -9.39
N LEU A 83 -1.66 1.97 -8.35
CA LEU A 83 -0.70 1.92 -7.24
C LEU A 83 0.05 0.59 -7.34
N ARG A 84 1.28 0.61 -7.85
CA ARG A 84 2.04 -0.63 -8.09
C ARG A 84 3.49 -0.60 -7.65
N TYR A 85 4.03 -1.75 -7.25
CA TYR A 85 5.46 -1.87 -6.92
C TYR A 85 5.93 -0.80 -5.91
N ASN A 86 5.09 -0.38 -4.97
CA ASN A 86 5.48 0.52 -3.89
C ASN A 86 5.78 -0.28 -2.62
N VAL A 87 6.54 0.33 -1.73
CA VAL A 87 7.02 -0.29 -0.49
C VAL A 87 6.57 0.57 0.68
N SER A 88 5.91 -0.05 1.65
CA SER A 88 5.46 0.58 2.88
C SER A 88 6.10 -0.12 4.07
N VAL A 89 6.83 0.59 4.91
CA VAL A 89 7.51 0.01 6.08
C VAL A 89 7.14 0.79 7.34
N ASN A 90 6.50 0.13 8.31
CA ASN A 90 6.14 0.73 9.60
C ASN A 90 5.31 2.03 9.51
N ASP A 91 4.51 2.19 8.46
CA ASP A 91 3.41 3.14 8.48
C ASP A 91 2.39 2.76 9.56
N LEU A 92 1.86 3.74 10.28
CA LEU A 92 1.09 3.54 11.52
C LEU A 92 -0.35 3.04 11.28
N GLY A 93 -0.87 3.17 10.06
CA GLY A 93 -2.15 2.63 9.66
C GLY A 93 -3.36 3.21 10.40
N LYS A 94 -3.34 4.46 10.91
CA LYS A 94 -4.46 4.99 11.71
C LYS A 94 -5.80 5.10 10.96
N LYS A 95 -5.75 5.17 9.62
CA LYS A 95 -6.88 5.16 8.70
C LYS A 95 -6.70 4.16 7.55
N GLY A 96 -5.78 3.22 7.70
CA GLY A 96 -5.31 2.35 6.61
C GLY A 96 -3.89 2.70 6.16
N VAL A 97 -3.05 1.68 5.94
CA VAL A 97 -1.80 1.84 5.16
C VAL A 97 -2.16 2.13 3.70
N ILE A 98 -3.17 1.42 3.19
CA ILE A 98 -3.89 1.76 1.96
C ILE A 98 -5.32 2.09 2.36
N TYR A 99 -5.79 3.28 2.00
CA TYR A 99 -7.12 3.78 2.37
C TYR A 99 -7.94 4.23 1.16
N MET A 100 -9.02 3.49 0.88
CA MET A 100 -10.02 3.85 -0.14
C MET A 100 -11.19 4.62 0.50
N ASN A 101 -11.06 5.96 0.57
CA ASN A 101 -12.06 6.81 1.22
C ASN A 101 -13.20 7.23 0.27
N TYR A 102 -12.87 7.75 -0.92
CA TYR A 102 -13.82 8.32 -1.88
C TYR A 102 -14.08 7.42 -3.09
N HIS A 103 -15.06 7.79 -3.92
CA HIS A 103 -15.38 7.05 -5.14
C HIS A 103 -14.29 7.27 -6.21
N ILE A 104 -14.09 6.25 -7.04
CA ILE A 104 -13.12 6.23 -8.13
C ILE A 104 -13.66 5.37 -9.29
N GLY A 105 -13.30 5.71 -10.53
CA GLY A 105 -13.72 4.98 -11.73
C GLY A 105 -12.98 3.65 -11.89
N ASN A 106 -11.67 3.65 -11.63
CA ASN A 106 -10.86 2.44 -11.53
C ASN A 106 -9.68 2.63 -10.57
N MET A 107 -9.41 1.61 -9.74
CA MET A 107 -8.23 1.54 -8.88
C MET A 107 -7.58 0.17 -9.04
N GLU A 108 -6.38 0.15 -9.61
CA GLU A 108 -5.52 -1.03 -9.64
C GLU A 108 -4.47 -0.90 -8.53
N CYS A 109 -4.45 -1.84 -7.60
CA CYS A 109 -3.48 -1.88 -6.52
C CYS A 109 -2.76 -3.22 -6.52
N TYR A 110 -1.53 -3.27 -7.04
CA TYR A 110 -0.86 -4.55 -7.22
C TYR A 110 0.64 -4.55 -7.02
N ASN A 111 1.22 -5.71 -6.71
CA ASN A 111 2.66 -5.88 -6.52
C ASN A 111 3.25 -4.89 -5.50
N ASN A 112 2.48 -4.40 -4.52
CA ASN A 112 3.03 -3.59 -3.44
C ASN A 112 3.51 -4.50 -2.30
N THR A 113 4.48 -4.04 -1.51
CA THR A 113 4.96 -4.73 -0.32
C THR A 113 4.75 -3.88 0.93
N ILE A 114 4.03 -4.41 1.90
CA ILE A 114 3.78 -3.79 3.21
C ILE A 114 4.51 -4.59 4.28
N VAL A 115 5.38 -3.94 5.04
CA VAL A 115 6.12 -4.51 6.19
C VAL A 115 5.70 -3.73 7.43
N SER A 116 4.91 -4.33 8.31
CA SER A 116 4.42 -3.71 9.55
C SER A 116 4.87 -4.50 10.76
N THR A 117 5.90 -4.01 11.47
CA THR A 117 6.52 -4.74 12.58
C THR A 117 6.47 -4.00 13.92
N SER A 118 6.49 -2.66 13.92
CA SER A 118 6.67 -1.87 15.15
C SER A 118 5.39 -1.22 15.70
N VAL A 119 4.25 -1.41 15.02
CA VAL A 119 3.00 -0.70 15.31
C VAL A 119 2.07 -1.59 16.14
N SER A 120 1.42 -1.04 17.17
CA SER A 120 0.57 -1.84 18.05
C SER A 120 -0.76 -2.24 17.42
N SER A 121 -1.34 -1.39 16.57
CA SER A 121 -2.70 -1.59 16.03
C SER A 121 -2.90 -0.99 14.62
N PRO A 122 -2.11 -1.39 13.61
CA PRO A 122 -2.27 -0.86 12.26
C PRO A 122 -3.56 -1.38 11.61
N ILE A 123 -4.22 -0.51 10.84
CA ILE A 123 -5.18 -0.92 9.83
C ILE A 123 -4.39 -1.10 8.54
N LEU A 124 -4.28 -2.32 8.04
CA LEU A 124 -3.47 -2.62 6.85
C LEU A 124 -4.18 -2.17 5.57
N LEU A 125 -5.49 -2.37 5.53
CA LEU A 125 -6.36 -1.97 4.43
C LEU A 125 -7.67 -1.42 4.99
N GLU A 126 -8.02 -0.20 4.59
CA GLU A 126 -9.32 0.42 4.90
C GLU A 126 -10.03 0.73 3.58
N ILE A 127 -11.27 0.26 3.45
CA ILE A 127 -12.12 0.51 2.28
C ILE A 127 -13.48 0.96 2.80
N ASN A 128 -13.88 2.18 2.49
CA ASN A 128 -15.24 2.62 2.75
C ASN A 128 -16.23 1.88 1.84
N ASN A 129 -17.50 1.75 2.24
CA ASN A 129 -18.52 1.00 1.51
C ASN A 129 -18.54 1.30 0.00
N ASP A 130 -18.62 0.26 -0.83
CA ASP A 130 -18.87 0.38 -2.27
C ASP A 130 -17.76 1.17 -3.02
N ARG A 131 -16.52 1.16 -2.52
CA ARG A 131 -15.35 1.68 -3.26
C ARG A 131 -14.80 0.61 -4.18
N LYS A 132 -14.56 1.02 -5.43
CA LYS A 132 -13.98 0.15 -6.44
C LYS A 132 -12.48 0.00 -6.24
N MET A 133 -12.00 -1.24 -6.16
CA MET A 133 -10.57 -1.55 -6.14
C MET A 133 -10.32 -2.99 -6.57
N ASN A 134 -9.35 -3.16 -7.46
CA ASN A 134 -8.72 -4.44 -7.77
C ASN A 134 -7.41 -4.52 -6.96
N PHE A 135 -7.29 -5.50 -6.08
CA PHE A 135 -6.17 -5.65 -5.15
C PHE A 135 -5.52 -7.02 -5.33
N TYR A 136 -4.36 -7.10 -5.98
CA TYR A 136 -3.77 -8.40 -6.33
C TYR A 136 -2.25 -8.42 -6.33
N ASN A 137 -1.64 -9.60 -6.22
CA ASN A 137 -0.18 -9.76 -6.15
C ASN A 137 0.49 -8.92 -5.04
N ASN A 138 -0.24 -8.43 -4.04
CA ASN A 138 0.37 -7.66 -2.96
C ASN A 138 0.91 -8.60 -1.88
N LEU A 139 1.99 -8.16 -1.24
CA LEU A 139 2.61 -8.88 -0.14
C LEU A 139 2.50 -8.06 1.14
N ILE A 140 1.97 -8.68 2.20
CA ILE A 140 1.90 -8.10 3.53
C ILE A 140 2.67 -9.00 4.50
N TYR A 141 3.69 -8.43 5.13
CA TYR A 141 4.41 -9.04 6.25
C TYR A 141 4.10 -8.24 7.52
N CYS A 142 3.42 -8.88 8.47
CA CYS A 142 2.93 -8.23 9.68
C CYS A 142 3.37 -8.99 10.93
N THR A 143 4.04 -8.29 11.85
CA THR A 143 4.34 -8.80 13.20
C THR A 143 3.78 -7.85 14.28
N SER A 144 2.92 -6.92 13.89
CA SER A 144 2.23 -6.00 14.78
C SER A 144 1.28 -6.73 15.74
N GLU A 145 1.01 -6.13 16.90
CA GLU A 145 0.24 -6.79 17.99
C GLU A 145 -1.26 -6.95 17.71
N ASN A 146 -1.89 -5.96 17.08
CA ASN A 146 -3.34 -5.94 16.81
C ASN A 146 -3.64 -5.44 15.39
N PRO A 147 -3.15 -6.12 14.34
CA PRO A 147 -3.43 -5.75 12.97
C PRO A 147 -4.92 -5.94 12.64
N SER A 148 -5.43 -5.13 11.73
CA SER A 148 -6.83 -5.21 11.31
C SER A 148 -7.01 -4.84 9.84
N LEU A 149 -8.15 -5.27 9.30
CA LEU A 149 -8.71 -4.81 8.04
C LEU A 149 -10.04 -4.14 8.34
N LYS A 150 -10.38 -3.10 7.57
CA LYS A 150 -11.68 -2.43 7.66
C LYS A 150 -12.28 -2.39 6.28
N LEU A 151 -13.09 -3.39 5.98
CA LEU A 151 -13.68 -3.58 4.67
C LEU A 151 -15.17 -3.24 4.77
N GLY A 152 -15.58 -2.15 4.13
CA GLY A 152 -16.99 -1.87 3.89
C GLY A 152 -17.57 -2.84 2.87
N ASN A 153 -18.82 -2.63 2.45
CA ASN A 153 -19.49 -3.50 1.48
C ASN A 153 -18.62 -3.76 0.23
N GLN A 154 -18.31 -5.03 -0.02
CA GLN A 154 -17.29 -5.51 -0.97
C GLN A 154 -17.84 -5.77 -2.39
N THR A 155 -19.01 -5.23 -2.75
CA THR A 155 -19.62 -5.46 -4.07
C THR A 155 -18.80 -4.96 -5.27
N ASN A 156 -17.82 -4.08 -5.04
CA ASN A 156 -16.94 -3.51 -6.06
C ASN A 156 -15.46 -3.76 -5.75
N PHE A 157 -15.17 -4.73 -4.89
CA PHE A 157 -13.82 -5.04 -4.46
C PHE A 157 -13.43 -6.43 -4.96
N PHE A 158 -12.32 -6.50 -5.70
CA PHE A 158 -11.74 -7.74 -6.21
C PHE A 158 -10.39 -7.95 -5.52
N ALA A 159 -10.16 -9.13 -4.97
CA ALA A 159 -8.89 -9.51 -4.38
C ALA A 159 -8.47 -10.92 -4.82
N GLU A 160 -7.24 -11.06 -5.29
CA GLU A 160 -6.70 -12.33 -5.79
C GLU A 160 -5.18 -12.38 -5.63
N CYS A 161 -4.62 -13.58 -5.46
CA CYS A 161 -3.16 -13.81 -5.46
C CYS A 161 -2.38 -12.88 -4.51
N ASN A 162 -2.94 -12.53 -3.36
CA ASN A 162 -2.22 -11.75 -2.36
C ASN A 162 -1.63 -12.70 -1.31
N VAL A 163 -0.50 -12.32 -0.72
CA VAL A 163 0.12 -13.09 0.36
C VAL A 163 0.15 -12.27 1.61
N VAL A 164 -0.35 -12.84 2.71
CA VAL A 164 -0.22 -12.25 4.04
C VAL A 164 0.48 -13.22 4.96
N TYR A 165 1.49 -12.71 5.64
CA TYR A 165 1.97 -13.26 6.89
C TYR A 165 1.61 -12.34 8.03
N SER A 166 1.02 -12.92 9.06
CA SER A 166 0.73 -12.23 10.30
C SER A 166 1.07 -13.12 11.49
N GLU A 167 1.82 -12.60 12.45
CA GLU A 167 2.04 -13.29 13.74
C GLU A 167 0.80 -13.29 14.63
N LYS A 168 -0.15 -12.41 14.33
CA LYS A 168 -1.42 -12.24 15.04
C LYS A 168 -2.58 -12.47 14.09
N GLU A 169 -3.69 -12.95 14.62
CA GLU A 169 -4.91 -13.12 13.84
C GLU A 169 -5.38 -11.77 13.29
N ILE A 170 -5.79 -11.75 12.02
CA ILE A 170 -6.40 -10.59 11.36
C ILE A 170 -7.83 -11.00 11.05
N ALA A 171 -8.79 -10.44 11.76
CA ALA A 171 -10.21 -10.71 11.49
C ALA A 171 -10.59 -10.33 10.05
N HIS A 172 -11.47 -11.10 9.43
CA HIS A 172 -11.99 -10.89 8.07
C HIS A 172 -10.94 -11.09 6.97
N ILE A 173 -9.77 -11.63 7.29
CA ILE A 173 -8.77 -11.98 6.26
C ILE A 173 -9.24 -13.17 5.43
N GLU A 174 -10.03 -14.06 6.04
CA GLU A 174 -10.71 -15.19 5.40
C GLU A 174 -11.84 -14.77 4.46
N GLU A 175 -12.41 -13.57 4.63
CA GLU A 175 -13.39 -12.96 3.72
C GLU A 175 -12.72 -12.39 2.46
N LEU A 176 -11.39 -12.33 2.46
CA LEU A 176 -10.58 -12.10 1.29
C LEU A 176 -10.21 -13.47 0.71
N GLU A 177 -11.13 -14.08 -0.05
CA GLU A 177 -10.84 -15.29 -0.82
C GLU A 177 -9.49 -15.07 -1.55
N ASN A 178 -8.60 -16.07 -1.48
CA ASN A 178 -7.30 -16.10 -2.18
C ASN A 178 -6.15 -15.27 -1.57
N PHE A 179 -6.15 -15.13 -0.23
CA PHE A 179 -4.93 -14.85 0.53
C PHE A 179 -4.24 -16.15 0.97
N ASP A 180 -3.09 -16.45 0.36
CA ASP A 180 -2.24 -17.53 0.86
C ASP A 180 -1.52 -17.05 2.13
N SER A 181 -1.62 -17.85 3.20
CA SER A 181 -0.83 -17.65 4.42
C SER A 181 0.34 -18.62 4.47
N PHE A 182 1.55 -18.06 4.37
CA PHE A 182 2.81 -18.74 4.69
C PHE A 182 3.74 -17.74 5.37
N ASN A 183 4.98 -18.11 5.68
CA ASN A 183 5.94 -17.25 6.41
C ASN A 183 7.03 -16.66 5.48
N PRO A 184 6.69 -15.78 4.50
CA PRO A 184 7.66 -14.96 3.80
C PRO A 184 8.35 -14.08 4.83
N LYS A 185 9.67 -14.20 4.94
CA LYS A 185 10.45 -13.28 5.78
C LYS A 185 11.22 -12.34 4.88
N PRO A 186 11.07 -11.01 5.06
CA PRO A 186 12.03 -10.06 4.53
C PRO A 186 13.45 -10.45 4.96
N LYS A 187 14.43 -10.21 4.10
CA LYS A 187 15.84 -10.43 4.40
C LYS A 187 16.28 -9.56 5.57
N THR A 188 15.81 -8.32 5.60
CA THR A 188 15.93 -7.38 6.72
C THR A 188 14.56 -7.21 7.36
N ILE A 189 14.42 -7.61 8.63
CA ILE A 189 13.22 -7.30 9.43
C ILE A 189 13.41 -5.90 10.01
N CYS A 190 12.34 -5.11 10.04
CA CYS A 190 12.41 -3.75 10.56
C CYS A 190 12.54 -3.75 12.10
N GLY A 191 13.79 -3.69 12.57
CA GLY A 191 14.20 -3.36 13.95
C GLY A 191 15.02 -2.08 14.05
N ASP A 192 15.21 -1.41 12.91
CA ASP A 192 16.00 -0.19 12.76
C ASP A 192 15.34 1.00 13.46
N SER A 193 16.13 1.99 13.86
CA SER A 193 15.61 3.30 14.25
C SER A 193 15.00 4.03 13.04
N LEU A 194 14.24 5.09 13.29
CA LEU A 194 13.70 5.94 12.21
C LEU A 194 14.79 6.41 11.24
N VAL A 195 15.98 6.76 11.74
CA VAL A 195 17.08 7.32 10.92
C VAL A 195 17.67 6.24 10.01
N GLU A 196 17.78 5.02 10.51
CA GLU A 196 18.31 3.87 9.77
C GLU A 196 17.36 3.35 8.69
N ARG A 197 16.09 3.78 8.69
CA ARG A 197 15.12 3.51 7.63
C ARG A 197 15.23 4.46 6.42
N ILE A 198 15.85 5.62 6.59
CA ILE A 198 15.84 6.67 5.56
C ILE A 198 16.64 6.23 4.33
N GLY A 199 16.08 6.45 3.15
CA GLY A 199 16.73 6.30 1.85
C GLY A 199 16.19 5.14 1.01
N MET A 200 16.07 5.37 -0.29
CA MET A 200 15.63 4.36 -1.25
C MET A 200 16.53 3.11 -1.29
N ASP A 201 17.82 3.23 -0.99
CA ASP A 201 18.71 2.05 -0.90
C ASP A 201 18.31 1.15 0.27
N LYS A 202 17.90 1.75 1.39
CA LYS A 202 17.40 1.00 2.54
C LYS A 202 16.07 0.31 2.22
N ALA A 203 15.19 0.97 1.48
CA ALA A 203 13.91 0.40 1.03
C ALA A 203 14.09 -0.95 0.31
N LYS A 204 15.17 -1.11 -0.47
CA LYS A 204 15.49 -2.34 -1.20
C LYS A 204 15.67 -3.55 -0.28
N GLU A 205 16.16 -3.34 0.94
CA GLU A 205 16.37 -4.44 1.88
C GLU A 205 15.07 -5.07 2.39
N PHE A 206 13.98 -4.29 2.42
CA PHE A 206 12.68 -4.73 2.93
C PHE A 206 11.85 -5.50 1.89
N VAL A 207 12.21 -5.42 0.60
CA VAL A 207 11.51 -6.16 -0.47
C VAL A 207 12.16 -7.48 -0.83
N LEU A 208 13.41 -7.71 -0.41
CA LEU A 208 14.09 -8.99 -0.63
C LEU A 208 13.46 -10.04 0.28
N MET A 209 12.76 -11.02 -0.29
CA MET A 209 12.05 -12.06 0.45
C MET A 209 12.83 -13.37 0.41
N LYS A 210 12.70 -14.21 1.44
CA LYS A 210 13.33 -15.55 1.47
C LYS A 210 12.50 -16.64 0.81
N GLU A 211 11.24 -16.36 0.47
CA GLU A 211 10.28 -17.38 0.06
C GLU A 211 10.12 -17.45 -1.46
N SER A 212 10.55 -18.58 -2.03
CA SER A 212 10.54 -18.82 -3.47
C SER A 212 9.15 -18.86 -4.10
N LYS A 213 8.11 -19.23 -3.34
CA LYS A 213 6.72 -19.30 -3.85
C LYS A 213 6.17 -17.97 -4.34
N LEU A 214 6.74 -16.84 -3.85
CA LEU A 214 6.38 -15.50 -4.31
C LEU A 214 6.77 -15.23 -5.77
N PHE A 215 7.60 -16.08 -6.37
CA PHE A 215 8.11 -15.94 -7.74
C PHE A 215 7.65 -17.09 -8.64
N ASP A 216 6.64 -17.85 -8.22
CA ASP A 216 6.02 -18.89 -9.03
C ASP A 216 4.87 -18.26 -9.85
N PRO A 217 4.93 -18.30 -11.19
CA PRO A 217 3.87 -17.79 -12.04
C PRO A 217 2.48 -18.36 -11.76
N ALA A 218 2.39 -19.57 -11.19
CA ALA A 218 1.12 -20.19 -10.85
C ALA A 218 0.39 -19.48 -9.70
N ASN A 219 1.10 -18.66 -8.89
CA ASN A 219 0.56 -18.03 -7.69
C ASN A 219 0.21 -16.55 -7.87
N CYS A 220 0.35 -15.99 -9.09
CA CYS A 220 0.15 -14.57 -9.33
C CYS A 220 -0.60 -14.28 -10.63
N ILE A 221 -1.18 -13.09 -10.70
CA ILE A 221 -1.84 -12.55 -11.90
C ILE A 221 -0.78 -11.91 -12.81
N SER A 222 -0.79 -12.24 -14.10
CA SER A 222 0.14 -11.65 -15.07
C SER A 222 -0.24 -10.20 -15.40
N ILE A 223 0.76 -9.32 -15.53
CA ILE A 223 0.61 -7.89 -15.81
C ILE A 223 0.96 -7.60 -17.27
N ASP A 224 -0.02 -7.17 -18.05
CA ASP A 224 0.14 -6.91 -19.49
C ASP A 224 1.19 -5.85 -19.81
N SER A 225 1.29 -4.80 -18.97
CA SER A 225 2.26 -3.71 -19.19
C SER A 225 3.72 -4.12 -18.94
N LYS A 226 3.95 -5.30 -18.34
CA LYS A 226 5.28 -5.86 -18.05
C LYS A 226 6.29 -4.83 -17.49
N PRO A 227 5.94 -4.11 -16.41
CA PRO A 227 6.82 -3.10 -15.85
C PRO A 227 8.03 -3.72 -15.15
N THR A 228 9.11 -2.95 -14.96
CA THR A 228 10.17 -3.37 -14.03
C THR A 228 9.64 -3.47 -12.60
N ASP A 229 10.34 -4.19 -11.73
CA ASP A 229 10.04 -4.19 -10.30
C ASP A 229 10.67 -2.98 -9.56
N PHE A 230 10.49 -2.90 -8.23
CA PHE A 230 11.05 -1.85 -7.39
C PHE A 230 12.59 -1.77 -7.45
N LEU A 231 13.25 -2.89 -7.67
CA LEU A 231 14.71 -2.99 -7.77
C LEU A 231 15.23 -2.67 -9.19
N GLY A 232 14.33 -2.44 -10.16
CA GLY A 232 14.66 -2.20 -11.56
C GLY A 232 14.90 -3.48 -12.37
N ASN A 233 14.47 -4.64 -11.86
CA ASN A 233 14.56 -5.90 -12.58
C ASN A 233 13.49 -5.96 -13.68
N GLU A 234 13.81 -6.61 -14.80
CA GLU A 234 12.82 -6.89 -15.85
C GLU A 234 11.63 -7.67 -15.29
N TYR A 235 10.45 -7.42 -15.85
CA TYR A 235 9.20 -8.04 -15.41
C TYR A 235 9.31 -9.57 -15.34
N ARG A 236 8.84 -10.10 -14.21
CA ARG A 236 8.51 -11.50 -14.00
C ARG A 236 7.26 -11.56 -13.15
N GLU A 237 6.51 -12.62 -13.36
CA GLU A 237 5.34 -12.97 -12.57
C GLU A 237 5.75 -13.20 -11.12
N SER A 238 5.23 -12.37 -10.23
CA SER A 238 5.58 -12.40 -8.81
C SER A 238 4.53 -11.71 -7.94
N ILE A 239 4.67 -11.92 -6.63
CA ILE A 239 3.91 -11.25 -5.57
C ILE A 239 4.84 -10.30 -4.82
N GLY A 240 4.38 -9.08 -4.55
CA GLY A 240 5.14 -8.02 -3.92
C GLY A 240 5.96 -7.18 -4.90
N ALA A 241 6.72 -6.23 -4.33
CA ALA A 241 7.40 -5.17 -5.05
C ALA A 241 8.74 -5.59 -5.67
N ALA A 242 9.26 -6.77 -5.34
CA ALA A 242 10.42 -7.38 -5.98
C ALA A 242 9.99 -8.69 -6.65
N ASN A 243 10.58 -8.98 -7.81
CA ASN A 243 10.22 -10.15 -8.63
C ASN A 243 11.28 -11.26 -8.66
N ARG A 244 12.34 -11.12 -7.84
CA ARG A 244 13.37 -12.13 -7.62
C ARG A 244 14.07 -11.92 -6.27
N LEU A 245 14.79 -12.96 -5.84
CA LEU A 245 15.63 -13.02 -4.64
C LEU A 245 16.84 -12.07 -4.68
#